data_AF-A0A561TZ14-F1
#
_entry.id   AF-A0A561TZ14-F1
#
_cell.length_a   1.000
_cell.length_b   1.000
_cell.length_c   1.000
_cell.angle_alpha   90.00
_cell.angle_beta   90.00
_cell.angle_gamma   90.00
#
_symmetry.space_group_name_H-M   'P 1'
#
loop_
_entity.id
_entity.type
_entity.pdbx_description
1 polymer ?
#
loop_
_entity_poly.entity_id
_entity_poly.type
_entity_poly.pdbx_seq_one_letter_code
_entity_poly.pdbx_strand_id
1 'polypeptide(L)'
;MVETELPGQGVVFWPVGTGDSTTIVVGDNLVMQVDLRDMKAADEDDAVVAAVIDRLEETLPQPDGTTPYLAVFALTHADSDHCCGFGDLLESSILIGEIWATPRLWRELSEDKPMCEDAQRFQDEVERRVDATLKAVKDGKEPDSGDRVRIIGYDEDRELHSYAELPDEYFTFPGDVITKIDGQDVADRFEAFVHAPFKDHCAGDRNDTSLALQVQLKASDGTVGRLLFLGDLAYPIIKMIFENSEAAGNSDRVGWDVLLSPHHCSKKAMYAEGEDGEEELKQDLLDLLQAHASPDARVIASSLPFREKDEKGNNPPHLL
;
A
#
# COMPACT_ATOMS: atom_id res chain seq x y z
N MET A 1 -10.34 17.24 -17.02
CA MET A 1 -11.26 17.06 -15.88
C MET A 1 -10.96 15.69 -15.33
N VAL A 2 -10.41 15.62 -14.12
CA VAL A 2 -10.31 14.37 -13.37
C VAL A 2 -11.74 14.04 -12.95
N GLU A 3 -12.25 12.86 -13.32
CA GLU A 3 -13.56 12.39 -12.86
C GLU A 3 -13.59 12.40 -11.32
N THR A 4 -14.65 12.98 -10.76
CA THR A 4 -14.82 13.17 -9.30
C THR A 4 -15.73 12.13 -8.69
N GLU A 5 -16.13 11.07 -9.40
CA GLU A 5 -17.00 10.04 -8.85
C GLU A 5 -16.23 8.74 -8.68
N LEU A 6 -16.24 8.20 -7.45
CA LEU A 6 -15.72 6.88 -7.17
C LEU A 6 -16.61 5.80 -7.83
N PRO A 7 -16.03 4.70 -8.33
CA PRO A 7 -16.81 3.59 -8.86
C PRO A 7 -17.63 2.92 -7.75
N GLY A 8 -18.75 2.26 -8.08
CA GLY A 8 -19.56 1.53 -7.08
C GLY A 8 -18.81 0.36 -6.41
N GLN A 9 -17.90 -0.28 -7.17
CA GLN A 9 -16.86 -1.19 -6.69
C GLN A 9 -15.72 -1.12 -7.72
N GLY A 10 -14.47 -1.00 -7.28
CA GLY A 10 -13.35 -0.85 -8.20
C GLY A 10 -12.14 -0.15 -7.59
N VAL A 11 -11.31 0.44 -8.44
CA VAL A 11 -10.06 1.11 -8.06
C VAL A 11 -9.94 2.45 -8.79
N VAL A 12 -9.35 3.44 -8.13
CA VAL A 12 -8.94 4.72 -8.69
C VAL A 12 -7.47 4.94 -8.37
N PHE A 13 -6.67 5.17 -9.40
CA PHE A 13 -5.28 5.59 -9.27
C PHE A 13 -5.23 7.11 -9.50
N TRP A 14 -4.95 7.87 -8.45
CA TRP A 14 -4.95 9.32 -8.54
C TRP A 14 -3.71 9.82 -9.30
N PRO A 15 -3.85 10.77 -10.23
CA PRO A 15 -2.70 11.35 -10.90
C PRO A 15 -1.96 12.26 -9.92
N VAL A 16 -0.91 11.76 -9.27
CA VAL A 16 -0.17 12.49 -8.23
C VAL A 16 1.27 12.80 -8.61
N GLY A 17 1.65 12.60 -9.88
CA GLY A 17 3.04 12.70 -10.34
C GLY A 17 3.80 11.40 -10.13
N THR A 18 5.07 11.45 -9.72
CA THR A 18 5.85 10.26 -9.32
C THR A 18 5.61 9.98 -7.84
N GLY A 19 4.89 8.89 -7.56
CA GLY A 19 4.42 8.50 -6.24
C GLY A 19 3.04 7.86 -6.31
N ASP A 20 2.58 7.23 -5.24
CA ASP A 20 1.35 6.44 -5.24
C ASP A 20 0.23 7.06 -4.42
N SER A 21 -0.99 6.90 -4.93
CA SER A 21 -2.24 7.23 -4.24
C SER A 21 -3.36 6.43 -4.88
N THR A 22 -3.78 5.35 -4.22
CA THR A 22 -4.78 4.44 -4.78
C THR A 22 -5.98 4.32 -3.85
N THR A 23 -7.17 4.62 -4.36
CA THR A 23 -8.43 4.37 -3.66
C THR A 23 -9.08 3.09 -4.19
N ILE A 24 -9.41 2.17 -3.29
CA ILE A 24 -10.12 0.92 -3.58
C ILE A 24 -11.52 1.03 -2.98
N VAL A 25 -12.54 0.95 -3.83
CA VAL A 25 -13.94 0.91 -3.41
C VAL A 25 -14.38 -0.55 -3.34
N VAL A 26 -14.62 -1.02 -2.11
CA VAL A 26 -15.03 -2.40 -1.86
C VAL A 26 -16.53 -2.60 -2.09
N GLY A 27 -17.31 -1.55 -1.84
CA GLY A 27 -18.77 -1.56 -1.87
C GLY A 27 -19.37 -1.40 -0.47
N ASP A 28 -20.69 -1.19 -0.39
CA ASP A 28 -21.44 -0.98 0.86
C ASP A 28 -20.80 0.07 1.81
N ASN A 29 -20.44 1.23 1.26
CA ASN A 29 -19.79 2.32 2.00
C ASN A 29 -18.41 1.99 2.58
N LEU A 30 -17.73 0.95 2.09
CA LEU A 30 -16.35 0.65 2.48
C LEU A 30 -15.38 1.06 1.37
N VAL A 31 -14.51 1.99 1.73
CA VAL A 31 -13.45 2.53 0.87
C VAL A 31 -12.12 2.40 1.61
N MET A 32 -11.10 1.98 0.88
CA MET A 32 -9.73 1.82 1.36
C MET A 32 -8.81 2.76 0.57
N GLN A 33 -7.84 3.38 1.24
CA GLN A 33 -6.75 4.12 0.62
C GLN A 33 -5.46 3.33 0.82
N VAL A 34 -4.71 3.13 -0.27
CA VAL A 34 -3.35 2.60 -0.27
C VAL A 34 -2.41 3.71 -0.72
N ASP A 35 -1.51 4.11 0.18
CA ASP A 35 -0.60 5.25 0.05
C ASP A 35 -1.32 6.61 -0.15
N LEU A 36 -0.59 7.70 0.06
CA LEU A 36 -1.06 9.06 -0.15
C LEU A 36 0.08 9.96 -0.59
N ARG A 37 -0.19 10.74 -1.63
CA ARG A 37 0.66 11.80 -2.11
C ARG A 37 -0.20 12.98 -2.51
N ASP A 38 -0.60 13.72 -1.49
CA ASP A 38 -1.26 15.01 -1.67
C ASP A 38 -0.23 16.12 -1.50
N MET A 39 0.11 16.80 -2.59
CA MET A 39 1.14 17.85 -2.59
C MET A 39 0.48 19.21 -2.61
N LYS A 40 1.09 20.21 -1.97
CA LYS A 40 0.65 21.62 -2.06
C LYS A 40 0.47 22.14 -3.49
N ALA A 41 1.18 21.56 -4.45
CA ALA A 41 1.03 21.89 -5.88
C ALA A 41 -0.34 21.49 -6.46
N ALA A 42 -1.10 20.64 -5.76
CA ALA A 42 -2.46 20.26 -6.12
C ALA A 42 -3.47 21.39 -5.92
N ASP A 43 -3.14 22.38 -5.08
CA ASP A 43 -3.98 23.54 -4.78
C ASP A 43 -3.81 24.69 -5.80
N GLU A 44 -2.92 24.53 -6.79
CA GLU A 44 -2.63 25.54 -7.80
C GLU A 44 -3.69 25.52 -8.94
N ASP A 45 -4.04 26.69 -9.49
CA ASP A 45 -5.11 26.83 -10.50
C ASP A 45 -4.87 25.99 -11.78
N ASP A 46 -3.60 25.67 -12.09
CA ASP A 46 -3.17 24.88 -13.23
C ASP A 46 -2.57 23.51 -12.84
N ALA A 47 -2.88 23.03 -11.63
CA ALA A 47 -2.44 21.75 -11.13
C ALA A 47 -2.78 20.60 -12.11
N VAL A 48 -1.76 19.80 -12.44
CA VAL A 48 -1.89 18.56 -13.21
C VAL A 48 -1.90 17.32 -12.31
N VAL A 49 -1.82 17.53 -10.99
CA VAL A 49 -1.92 16.51 -9.95
C VAL A 49 -3.24 16.66 -9.19
N ALA A 50 -3.76 15.56 -8.65
CA ALA A 50 -5.00 15.56 -7.88
C ALA A 50 -4.77 16.03 -6.44
N ALA A 51 -5.68 16.86 -5.93
CA ALA A 51 -5.81 17.18 -4.50
C ALA A 51 -6.53 16.01 -3.83
N VAL A 52 -5.78 14.98 -3.45
CA VAL A 52 -6.37 13.66 -3.12
C VAL A 52 -7.28 13.75 -1.89
N ILE A 53 -6.90 14.50 -0.86
CA ILE A 53 -7.68 14.64 0.37
C ILE A 53 -9.02 15.33 0.07
N ASP A 54 -9.01 16.43 -0.68
CA ASP A 54 -10.25 17.10 -1.12
C ASP A 54 -11.18 16.15 -1.88
N ARG A 55 -10.60 15.34 -2.80
CA ARG A 55 -11.39 14.36 -3.55
C ARG A 55 -11.95 13.28 -2.64
N LEU A 56 -11.21 12.84 -1.64
CA LEU A 56 -11.72 11.89 -0.65
C LEU A 56 -12.83 12.52 0.19
N GLU A 57 -12.71 13.76 0.65
CA GLU A 57 -13.76 14.46 1.40
C GLU A 57 -15.07 14.59 0.59
N GLU A 58 -14.95 14.87 -0.71
CA GLU A 58 -16.09 15.00 -1.62
C GLU A 58 -16.79 13.67 -1.91
N THR A 59 -16.05 12.56 -1.91
CA THR A 59 -16.52 11.29 -2.51
C THR A 59 -16.68 10.14 -1.54
N LEU A 60 -16.02 10.18 -0.38
CA LEU A 60 -16.13 9.14 0.62
C LEU A 60 -17.57 9.04 1.14
N PRO A 61 -18.02 7.82 1.45
CA PRO A 61 -19.33 7.62 2.04
C PRO A 61 -19.42 8.32 3.40
N GLN A 62 -20.64 8.69 3.78
CA GLN A 62 -20.95 9.30 5.08
C GLN A 62 -21.98 8.43 5.82
N PRO A 63 -21.58 7.33 6.48
CA PRO A 63 -22.52 6.40 7.12
C PRO A 63 -23.38 7.05 8.21
N ASP A 64 -22.87 8.08 8.89
CA ASP A 64 -23.60 8.88 9.87
C ASP A 64 -24.40 10.04 9.24
N GLY A 65 -24.26 10.22 7.92
CA GLY A 65 -24.87 11.29 7.13
C GLY A 65 -24.12 12.62 7.13
N THR A 66 -22.96 12.71 7.78
CA THR A 66 -22.20 13.97 7.90
C THR A 66 -20.68 13.85 7.76
N THR A 67 -20.09 12.73 8.19
CA THR A 67 -18.63 12.57 8.32
C THR A 67 -18.12 11.68 7.20
N PRO A 68 -17.27 12.18 6.29
CA PRO A 68 -16.58 11.34 5.32
C PRO A 68 -15.81 10.22 6.02
N TYR A 69 -16.03 8.98 5.59
CA TYR A 69 -15.49 7.81 6.27
C TYR A 69 -14.61 6.98 5.33
N LEU A 70 -13.34 6.86 5.70
CA LEU A 70 -12.36 5.99 5.08
C LEU A 70 -12.20 4.75 5.95
N ALA A 71 -12.60 3.58 5.45
CA ALA A 71 -12.62 2.38 6.26
C ALA A 71 -11.21 1.88 6.61
N VAL A 72 -10.29 1.92 5.65
CA VAL A 72 -8.88 1.54 5.85
C VAL A 72 -7.95 2.56 5.20
N PHE A 73 -6.88 2.92 5.89
CA PHE A 73 -5.68 3.50 5.28
C PHE A 73 -4.52 2.52 5.43
N ALA A 74 -3.91 2.12 4.33
CA ALA A 74 -2.73 1.25 4.31
C ALA A 74 -1.53 2.00 3.73
N LEU A 75 -0.41 1.99 4.45
CA LEU A 75 0.84 2.58 3.97
C LEU A 75 1.80 1.48 3.56
N THR A 76 2.30 1.54 2.33
CA THR A 76 3.28 0.57 1.83
C THR A 76 4.64 0.77 2.46
N HIS A 77 5.11 2.01 2.48
CA HIS A 77 6.33 2.47 3.15
C HIS A 77 6.29 3.99 3.31
N ALA A 78 7.25 4.55 4.06
CA ALA A 78 7.18 5.93 4.52
C ALA A 78 8.12 6.89 3.79
N ASP A 79 8.40 6.61 2.51
CA ASP A 79 9.01 7.61 1.65
C ASP A 79 7.96 8.66 1.25
N SER A 80 8.41 9.89 1.01
CA SER A 80 7.52 11.05 0.86
C SER A 80 6.55 10.94 -0.32
N ASP A 81 6.90 10.17 -1.34
CA ASP A 81 6.04 9.91 -2.49
C ASP A 81 4.94 8.87 -2.24
N HIS A 82 4.86 8.34 -1.02
CA HIS A 82 3.83 7.40 -0.56
C HIS A 82 3.07 7.88 0.69
N CYS A 83 3.57 8.89 1.41
CA CYS A 83 2.91 9.43 2.60
C CYS A 83 2.68 10.95 2.63
N CYS A 84 3.15 11.71 1.62
CA CYS A 84 2.97 13.18 1.60
C CYS A 84 1.49 13.56 1.74
N GLY A 85 1.20 14.46 2.68
CA GLY A 85 -0.15 14.92 3.00
C GLY A 85 -0.85 14.09 4.09
N PHE A 86 -0.22 13.05 4.65
CA PHE A 86 -0.85 12.27 5.73
C PHE A 86 -1.17 13.11 6.97
N GLY A 87 -0.32 14.09 7.32
CA GLY A 87 -0.60 15.03 8.40
C GLY A 87 -1.87 15.86 8.12
N ASP A 88 -2.03 16.34 6.88
CA ASP A 88 -3.22 17.08 6.45
C ASP A 88 -4.47 16.18 6.45
N LEU A 89 -4.32 14.90 6.08
CA LEU A 89 -5.41 13.91 6.15
C LEU A 89 -5.90 13.72 7.61
N LEU A 90 -5.01 13.67 8.59
CA LEU A 90 -5.39 13.59 10.01
C LEU A 90 -6.09 14.86 10.52
N GLU A 91 -5.81 16.00 9.92
CA GLU A 91 -6.41 17.30 10.27
C GLU A 91 -7.69 17.60 9.49
N SER A 92 -8.01 16.78 8.48
CA SER A 92 -9.22 16.85 7.65
C SER A 92 -10.49 16.44 8.38
N SER A 93 -11.63 16.49 7.69
CA SER A 93 -12.91 15.99 8.22
C SER A 93 -13.08 14.47 8.11
N ILE A 94 -12.13 13.75 7.49
CA ILE A 94 -12.23 12.32 7.21
C ILE A 94 -11.95 11.51 8.48
N LEU A 95 -12.88 10.60 8.82
CA LEU A 95 -12.65 9.58 9.84
C LEU A 95 -11.99 8.35 9.21
N ILE A 96 -10.82 7.95 9.72
CA ILE A 96 -10.11 6.73 9.31
C ILE A 96 -10.42 5.58 10.29
N GLY A 97 -11.11 4.54 9.83
CA GLY A 97 -11.50 3.38 10.63
C GLY A 97 -10.31 2.56 11.15
N GLU A 98 -9.57 1.92 10.24
CA GLU A 98 -8.43 1.04 10.53
C GLU A 98 -7.16 1.51 9.79
N ILE A 99 -5.98 1.40 10.43
CA ILE A 99 -4.69 1.63 9.76
C ILE A 99 -3.92 0.34 9.62
N TRP A 100 -3.33 0.11 8.44
CA TRP A 100 -2.38 -0.97 8.20
C TRP A 100 -0.97 -0.39 8.10
N ALA A 101 -0.08 -0.89 8.96
CA ALA A 101 1.30 -0.44 9.06
C ALA A 101 2.27 -1.63 9.04
N THR A 102 3.47 -1.42 8.53
CA THR A 102 4.54 -2.42 8.59
C THR A 102 5.48 -2.11 9.76
N PRO A 103 6.12 -3.14 10.37
CA PRO A 103 7.11 -2.94 11.43
C PRO A 103 8.30 -2.04 11.06
N ARG A 104 8.55 -1.83 9.77
CA ARG A 104 9.66 -1.03 9.25
C ARG A 104 9.77 0.34 9.92
N LEU A 105 8.64 1.01 10.11
CA LEU A 105 8.59 2.36 10.67
C LEU A 105 9.29 2.47 12.03
N TRP A 106 9.10 1.48 12.91
CA TRP A 106 9.74 1.45 14.22
C TRP A 106 11.25 1.24 14.15
N ARG A 107 11.75 0.55 13.12
CA ARG A 107 13.18 0.35 12.91
C ARG A 107 13.87 1.62 12.41
N GLU A 108 13.17 2.42 11.61
CA GLU A 108 13.74 3.69 11.14
C GLU A 108 13.96 4.69 12.28
N LEU A 109 13.01 4.72 13.23
CA LEU A 109 13.17 5.47 14.47
C LEU A 109 14.35 4.98 15.30
N SER A 110 14.57 3.66 15.39
CA SER A 110 15.69 3.10 16.16
C SER A 110 17.05 3.30 15.50
N GLU A 111 17.08 3.46 14.17
CA GLU A 111 18.29 3.69 13.36
C GLU A 111 18.68 5.17 13.20
N ASP A 112 17.94 6.11 13.79
CA ASP A 112 18.15 7.57 13.66
C ASP A 112 18.18 8.03 12.18
N LYS A 113 17.38 7.35 11.33
CA LYS A 113 17.24 7.71 9.91
C LYS A 113 16.24 8.87 9.79
N PRO A 114 16.57 9.93 9.03
CA PRO A 114 15.63 11.02 8.81
C PRO A 114 14.33 10.51 8.16
N MET A 115 13.20 10.74 8.84
CA MET A 115 11.85 10.56 8.30
C MET A 115 11.33 11.93 7.83
N CYS A 116 10.49 11.95 6.80
CA CYS A 116 9.77 13.19 6.48
C CYS A 116 8.71 13.47 7.56
N GLU A 117 8.17 14.69 7.56
CA GLU A 117 7.19 15.11 8.57
C GLU A 117 5.94 14.22 8.55
N ASP A 118 5.41 13.90 7.37
CA ASP A 118 4.23 13.03 7.23
C ASP A 118 4.48 11.59 7.67
N ALA A 119 5.69 11.05 7.43
CA ALA A 119 6.08 9.74 7.93
C ALA A 119 6.10 9.72 9.46
N GLN A 120 6.58 10.79 10.11
CA GLN A 120 6.52 10.91 11.56
C GLN A 120 5.06 10.99 12.06
N ARG A 121 4.21 11.79 11.39
CA ARG A 121 2.78 11.90 11.72
C ARG A 121 2.07 10.55 11.60
N PHE A 122 2.40 9.76 10.57
CA PHE A 122 1.89 8.41 10.40
C PHE A 122 2.30 7.51 11.57
N GLN A 123 3.58 7.52 11.93
CA GLN A 123 4.08 6.72 13.03
C GLN A 123 3.45 7.11 14.38
N ASP A 124 3.30 8.40 14.66
CA ASP A 124 2.65 8.89 15.88
C ASP A 124 1.19 8.42 15.98
N GLU A 125 0.45 8.44 14.87
CA GLU A 125 -0.94 7.97 14.81
C GLU A 125 -1.02 6.44 14.97
N VAL A 126 -0.09 5.68 14.37
CA VAL A 126 -0.02 4.23 14.57
C VAL A 126 0.26 3.90 16.03
N GLU A 127 1.19 4.59 16.69
CA GLU A 127 1.47 4.41 18.13
C GLU A 127 0.24 4.73 19.00
N ARG A 128 -0.49 5.81 18.69
CA ARG A 128 -1.74 6.14 19.36
C ARG A 128 -2.76 4.99 19.24
N ARG A 129 -2.90 4.39 18.06
CA ARG A 129 -3.82 3.26 17.81
C ARG A 129 -3.37 1.97 18.50
N VAL A 130 -2.08 1.70 18.56
CA VAL A 130 -1.51 0.60 19.35
C VAL A 130 -1.90 0.75 20.82
N ASP A 131 -1.69 1.93 21.41
CA ASP A 131 -2.05 2.22 22.81
C ASP A 131 -3.56 2.09 23.05
N ALA A 132 -4.39 2.60 22.14
CA ALA A 132 -5.84 2.49 22.22
C ALA A 132 -6.31 1.03 22.14
N THR A 133 -5.71 0.24 21.25
CA THR A 133 -6.00 -1.18 21.09
C THR A 133 -5.62 -1.97 22.35
N LEU A 134 -4.42 -1.78 22.89
CA LEU A 134 -3.98 -2.42 24.14
C LEU A 134 -4.93 -2.10 25.30
N LYS A 135 -5.39 -0.84 25.38
CA LYS A 135 -6.37 -0.41 26.39
C LYS A 135 -7.71 -1.12 26.21
N ALA A 136 -8.24 -1.22 24.99
CA ALA A 136 -9.50 -1.90 24.70
C ALA A 136 -9.42 -3.40 25.06
N VAL A 137 -8.35 -4.07 24.64
CA VAL A 137 -8.09 -5.48 24.94
C VAL A 137 -8.01 -5.72 26.45
N LYS A 138 -7.32 -4.85 27.20
CA LYS A 138 -7.24 -4.93 28.67
C LYS A 138 -8.61 -4.80 29.35
N ASP A 139 -9.52 -4.02 28.76
CA ASP A 139 -10.89 -3.87 29.23
C ASP A 139 -11.82 -4.99 28.74
N GLY A 140 -11.30 -5.98 28.00
CA GLY A 140 -12.06 -7.11 27.44
C GLY A 140 -12.97 -6.70 26.28
N LYS A 141 -12.56 -5.70 25.49
CA LYS A 141 -13.30 -5.15 24.35
C LYS A 141 -12.44 -5.16 23.09
N GLU A 142 -13.10 -5.09 21.95
CA GLU A 142 -12.46 -4.73 20.68
C GLU A 142 -12.19 -3.22 20.64
N PRO A 143 -11.13 -2.76 19.96
CA PRO A 143 -10.95 -1.34 19.66
C PRO A 143 -12.10 -0.82 18.78
N ASP A 144 -12.51 0.41 19.06
CA ASP A 144 -13.52 1.11 18.27
C ASP A 144 -12.95 1.47 16.88
N SER A 145 -13.83 1.68 15.90
CA SER A 145 -13.46 2.32 14.62
C SER A 145 -12.80 3.68 14.91
N GLY A 146 -11.69 3.98 14.24
CA GLY A 146 -10.83 5.12 14.58
C GLY A 146 -9.60 4.74 15.41
N ASP A 147 -9.66 3.63 16.15
CA ASP A 147 -8.57 3.17 17.02
C ASP A 147 -7.90 1.89 16.52
N ARG A 148 -8.45 1.28 15.46
CA ARG A 148 -7.98 -0.02 14.97
C ARG A 148 -6.66 0.09 14.22
N VAL A 149 -5.77 -0.85 14.48
CA VAL A 149 -4.49 -1.02 13.81
C VAL A 149 -4.27 -2.48 13.42
N ARG A 150 -3.62 -2.70 12.28
CA ARG A 150 -3.10 -3.99 11.84
C ARG A 150 -1.61 -3.85 11.53
N ILE A 151 -0.80 -4.70 12.16
CA ILE A 151 0.64 -4.77 11.91
C ILE A 151 0.91 -5.87 10.88
N ILE A 152 1.44 -5.50 9.72
CA ILE A 152 1.65 -6.41 8.60
C ILE A 152 3.14 -6.67 8.40
N GLY A 153 3.54 -7.94 8.51
CA GLY A 153 4.90 -8.38 8.29
C GLY A 153 5.61 -8.92 9.53
N TYR A 154 6.81 -9.43 9.31
CA TYR A 154 7.66 -9.95 10.38
C TYR A 154 8.55 -8.87 10.98
N ASP A 155 8.85 -9.00 12.27
CA ASP A 155 9.85 -8.19 12.96
C ASP A 155 10.68 -9.04 13.93
N GLU A 156 11.99 -9.12 13.70
CA GLU A 156 12.96 -9.78 14.58
C GLU A 156 13.22 -8.99 15.88
N ASP A 157 12.99 -7.68 15.85
CA ASP A 157 13.17 -6.75 16.97
C ASP A 157 11.84 -6.40 17.63
N ARG A 158 10.77 -7.16 17.36
CA ARG A 158 9.40 -6.93 17.88
C ARG A 158 9.39 -6.54 19.36
N GLU A 159 10.11 -7.28 20.19
CA GLU A 159 10.16 -7.09 21.66
C GLU A 159 10.69 -5.70 22.10
N LEU A 160 11.29 -4.93 21.19
CA LEU A 160 11.80 -3.59 21.43
C LEU A 160 10.79 -2.49 21.11
N HIS A 161 9.63 -2.85 20.54
CA HIS A 161 8.66 -1.89 19.99
C HIS A 161 7.36 -1.85 20.79
N SER A 162 6.66 -0.71 20.75
CA SER A 162 5.42 -0.48 21.52
C SER A 162 4.30 -1.46 21.17
N TYR A 163 4.27 -1.97 19.94
CA TYR A 163 3.27 -2.90 19.48
C TYR A 163 3.53 -4.36 19.89
N ALA A 164 4.66 -4.66 20.57
CA ALA A 164 5.04 -6.02 20.95
C ALA A 164 3.94 -6.77 21.71
N GLU A 165 3.26 -6.06 22.61
CA GLU A 165 2.24 -6.60 23.51
C GLU A 165 0.86 -6.80 22.85
N LEU A 166 0.68 -6.40 21.58
CA LEU A 166 -0.57 -6.65 20.87
C LEU A 166 -0.84 -8.16 20.78
N PRO A 167 -2.11 -8.60 20.90
CA PRO A 167 -2.49 -9.98 20.61
C PRO A 167 -2.21 -10.37 19.15
N ASP A 168 -1.97 -11.66 18.90
CA ASP A 168 -1.61 -12.18 17.57
C ASP A 168 -2.66 -11.86 16.48
N GLU A 169 -3.93 -11.65 16.83
CA GLU A 169 -5.00 -11.32 15.88
C GLU A 169 -4.86 -9.94 15.20
N TYR A 170 -4.04 -9.04 15.78
CA TYR A 170 -3.71 -7.73 15.21
C TYR A 170 -2.50 -7.79 14.27
N PHE A 171 -1.90 -8.96 14.10
CA PHE A 171 -0.81 -9.20 13.17
C PHE A 171 -1.31 -9.93 11.92
N THR A 172 -0.64 -9.67 10.80
CA THR A 172 -0.87 -10.41 9.56
C THR A 172 0.47 -10.61 8.88
N PHE A 173 0.74 -11.82 8.39
CA PHE A 173 2.03 -12.18 7.83
C PHE A 173 1.92 -12.54 6.35
N PRO A 174 3.03 -12.46 5.60
CA PRO A 174 3.10 -13.05 4.26
C PRO A 174 2.52 -14.47 4.20
N GLY A 175 1.58 -14.68 3.28
CA GLY A 175 0.81 -15.93 3.16
C GLY A 175 -0.60 -15.87 3.75
N ASP A 176 -0.88 -14.89 4.61
CA ASP A 176 -2.21 -14.71 5.20
C ASP A 176 -3.15 -13.92 4.28
N VAL A 177 -4.45 -14.08 4.52
CA VAL A 177 -5.53 -13.35 3.82
C VAL A 177 -6.26 -12.46 4.82
N ILE A 178 -6.44 -11.19 4.45
CA ILE A 178 -7.30 -10.25 5.14
C ILE A 178 -8.66 -10.25 4.45
N THR A 179 -9.70 -10.60 5.20
CA THR A 179 -11.11 -10.55 4.74
C THR A 179 -11.98 -9.60 5.54
N LYS A 180 -11.37 -8.88 6.49
CA LYS A 180 -12.06 -7.90 7.33
C LYS A 180 -11.55 -6.50 7.05
N ILE A 181 -12.47 -5.55 6.97
CA ILE A 181 -12.19 -4.12 6.81
C ILE A 181 -12.90 -3.40 7.95
N ASP A 182 -12.12 -2.73 8.80
CA ASP A 182 -12.62 -2.07 10.01
C ASP A 182 -13.57 -2.98 10.79
N GLY A 183 -13.09 -4.18 11.11
CA GLY A 183 -13.80 -5.21 11.87
C GLY A 183 -14.98 -5.89 11.17
N GLN A 184 -15.40 -5.43 9.99
CA GLN A 184 -16.51 -6.01 9.23
C GLN A 184 -15.99 -7.14 8.33
N ASP A 185 -16.57 -8.33 8.45
CA ASP A 185 -16.27 -9.45 7.53
C ASP A 185 -16.90 -9.20 6.16
N VAL A 186 -16.06 -9.12 5.15
CA VAL A 186 -16.40 -8.79 3.76
C VAL A 186 -15.81 -9.80 2.78
N ALA A 187 -15.54 -11.03 3.23
CA ALA A 187 -14.95 -12.11 2.44
C ALA A 187 -15.73 -12.44 1.15
N ASP A 188 -17.03 -12.11 1.13
CA ASP A 188 -17.92 -12.29 -0.03
C ASP A 188 -17.58 -11.35 -1.20
N ARG A 189 -16.94 -10.21 -0.93
CA ARG A 189 -16.63 -9.16 -1.92
C ARG A 189 -15.17 -8.69 -1.94
N PHE A 190 -14.38 -8.98 -0.91
CA PHE A 190 -13.00 -8.51 -0.78
C PHE A 190 -12.09 -9.58 -0.17
N GLU A 191 -10.87 -9.69 -0.71
CA GLU A 191 -9.73 -10.35 -0.07
C GLU A 191 -8.47 -9.54 -0.34
N ALA A 192 -7.57 -9.40 0.65
CA ALA A 192 -6.21 -8.96 0.43
C ALA A 192 -5.23 -10.06 0.88
N PHE A 193 -4.51 -10.65 -0.07
CA PHE A 193 -3.44 -11.62 0.21
C PHE A 193 -2.13 -10.87 0.44
N VAL A 194 -1.48 -11.11 1.58
CA VAL A 194 -0.23 -10.45 1.95
C VAL A 194 0.96 -11.20 1.38
N HIS A 195 1.80 -10.51 0.62
CA HIS A 195 3.02 -11.06 0.01
C HIS A 195 4.29 -10.67 0.75
N ALA A 196 4.38 -9.42 1.23
CA ALA A 196 5.58 -8.87 1.83
C ALA A 196 5.20 -7.84 2.92
N PRO A 197 6.10 -7.54 3.89
CA PRO A 197 7.52 -7.90 3.94
C PRO A 197 7.82 -9.32 4.48
N PHE A 198 8.75 -10.04 3.82
CA PHE A 198 9.23 -11.37 4.26
C PHE A 198 10.14 -11.28 5.49
N LYS A 199 10.20 -12.38 6.26
CA LYS A 199 11.07 -12.47 7.45
C LYS A 199 12.55 -12.21 7.12
N ASP A 200 13.10 -12.87 6.10
CA ASP A 200 14.53 -12.77 5.78
C ASP A 200 14.94 -11.39 5.22
N HIS A 201 13.96 -10.53 4.93
CA HIS A 201 14.17 -9.19 4.36
C HIS A 201 13.53 -8.07 5.19
N CYS A 202 12.98 -8.39 6.36
CA CYS A 202 12.35 -7.40 7.24
C CYS A 202 13.34 -6.32 7.73
N ALA A 203 14.66 -6.59 7.66
CA ALA A 203 15.76 -5.70 8.02
C ALA A 203 16.46 -5.01 6.83
N GLY A 204 15.91 -5.08 5.62
CA GLY A 204 16.50 -4.51 4.40
C GLY A 204 16.48 -2.98 4.34
N ASP A 205 16.65 -2.38 3.15
CA ASP A 205 16.38 -0.95 2.93
C ASP A 205 14.86 -0.66 2.89
N ARG A 206 14.44 0.62 3.02
CA ARG A 206 13.01 1.00 3.18
C ARG A 206 12.12 0.36 2.12
N ASN A 207 12.54 0.48 0.87
CA ASN A 207 11.82 0.01 -0.30
C ASN A 207 11.71 -1.52 -0.32
N ASP A 208 12.71 -2.25 0.20
CA ASP A 208 12.70 -3.72 0.30
C ASP A 208 11.74 -4.26 1.37
N THR A 209 11.18 -3.36 2.18
CA THR A 209 10.18 -3.68 3.22
C THR A 209 8.77 -3.17 2.89
N SER A 210 8.54 -2.76 1.64
CA SER A 210 7.22 -2.31 1.20
C SER A 210 6.14 -3.39 1.43
N LEU A 211 4.97 -2.97 1.89
CA LEU A 211 3.78 -3.81 1.89
C LEU A 211 3.44 -4.22 0.45
N ALA A 212 3.42 -5.53 0.19
CA ALA A 212 2.96 -6.07 -1.09
C ALA A 212 1.70 -6.89 -0.89
N LEU A 213 0.71 -6.67 -1.75
CA LEU A 213 -0.64 -7.21 -1.64
C LEU A 213 -1.16 -7.61 -3.01
N GLN A 214 -1.90 -8.73 -3.07
CA GLN A 214 -2.92 -8.90 -4.10
C GLN A 214 -4.28 -8.62 -3.48
N VAL A 215 -5.00 -7.63 -4.01
CA VAL A 215 -6.39 -7.36 -3.64
C VAL A 215 -7.32 -7.97 -4.67
N GLN A 216 -8.32 -8.71 -4.22
CA GLN A 216 -9.41 -9.23 -5.03
C GLN A 216 -10.70 -8.48 -4.69
N LEU A 217 -11.36 -7.96 -5.72
CA LEU A 217 -12.74 -7.45 -5.64
C LEU A 217 -13.66 -8.44 -6.34
N LYS A 218 -14.65 -8.95 -5.61
CA LYS A 218 -15.59 -9.97 -6.10
C LYS A 218 -16.95 -9.33 -6.30
N ALA A 219 -17.42 -9.36 -7.54
CA ALA A 219 -18.74 -8.89 -7.91
C ALA A 219 -19.80 -9.97 -7.68
N SER A 220 -21.05 -9.55 -7.48
CA SER A 220 -22.17 -10.47 -7.22
C SER A 220 -22.46 -11.48 -8.35
N ASP A 221 -22.00 -11.21 -9.58
CA ASP A 221 -22.13 -12.12 -10.72
C ASP A 221 -21.02 -13.19 -10.79
N GLY A 222 -20.09 -13.18 -9.82
CA GLY A 222 -18.96 -14.10 -9.73
C GLY A 222 -17.69 -13.59 -10.41
N THR A 223 -17.71 -12.41 -11.03
CA THR A 223 -16.51 -11.78 -11.60
C THR A 223 -15.55 -11.40 -10.46
N VAL A 224 -14.26 -11.68 -10.63
CA VAL A 224 -13.21 -11.32 -9.69
C VAL A 224 -12.17 -10.47 -10.40
N GLY A 225 -12.00 -9.22 -9.96
CA GLY A 225 -10.90 -8.36 -10.40
C GLY A 225 -9.73 -8.47 -9.43
N ARG A 226 -8.51 -8.61 -9.96
CA ARG A 226 -7.27 -8.75 -9.17
C ARG A 226 -6.34 -7.56 -9.39
N LEU A 227 -6.03 -6.88 -8.30
CA LEU A 227 -5.12 -5.75 -8.21
C LEU A 227 -3.82 -6.25 -7.57
N LEU A 228 -2.68 -6.03 -8.20
CA LEU A 228 -1.37 -6.37 -7.64
C LEU A 228 -0.62 -5.08 -7.29
N PHE A 229 -0.31 -4.95 -6.00
CA PHE A 229 0.47 -3.86 -5.41
C PHE A 229 1.80 -4.44 -4.91
N LEU A 230 2.90 -3.93 -5.45
CA LEU A 230 4.25 -4.36 -5.08
C LEU A 230 5.05 -3.23 -4.41
N GLY A 231 4.44 -2.05 -4.20
CA GLY A 231 5.09 -0.85 -3.67
C GLY A 231 6.40 -0.56 -4.41
N ASP A 232 7.44 -0.23 -3.65
CA ASP A 232 8.74 0.12 -4.19
C ASP A 232 9.76 -1.03 -4.20
N LEU A 233 9.28 -2.28 -4.06
CA LEU A 233 10.13 -3.46 -4.01
C LEU A 233 11.07 -3.55 -5.22
N ALA A 234 12.31 -3.94 -4.97
CA ALA A 234 13.30 -4.23 -6.00
C ALA A 234 13.13 -5.64 -6.58
N TYR A 235 13.76 -5.88 -7.75
CA TYR A 235 13.73 -7.14 -8.49
C TYR A 235 13.86 -8.40 -7.60
N PRO A 236 14.85 -8.52 -6.67
CA PRO A 236 15.05 -9.76 -5.93
C PRO A 236 13.83 -10.13 -5.07
N ILE A 237 13.19 -9.14 -4.44
CA ILE A 237 12.04 -9.37 -3.58
C ILE A 237 10.79 -9.67 -4.41
N ILE A 238 10.58 -8.93 -5.50
CA ILE A 238 9.46 -9.21 -6.40
C ILE A 238 9.57 -10.64 -6.94
N LYS A 239 10.74 -11.03 -7.46
CA LYS A 239 10.94 -12.39 -7.99
C LYS A 239 10.62 -13.46 -6.94
N MET A 240 11.09 -13.27 -5.71
CA MET A 240 10.81 -14.17 -4.60
C MET A 240 9.30 -14.25 -4.27
N ILE A 241 8.53 -13.17 -4.39
CA ILE A 241 7.06 -13.21 -4.22
C ILE A 241 6.44 -14.20 -5.21
N PHE A 242 6.82 -14.13 -6.49
CA PHE A 242 6.32 -15.02 -7.52
C PHE A 242 6.77 -16.46 -7.28
N GLU A 243 8.07 -16.69 -7.09
CA GLU A 243 8.63 -18.05 -6.90
C GLU A 243 8.08 -18.73 -5.65
N ASN A 244 7.97 -18.01 -4.52
CA ASN A 244 7.41 -18.56 -3.29
C ASN A 244 5.91 -18.87 -3.44
N SER A 245 5.17 -18.00 -4.13
CA SER A 245 3.74 -18.22 -4.39
C SER A 245 3.53 -19.47 -5.25
N GLU A 246 4.32 -19.64 -6.32
CA GLU A 246 4.28 -20.84 -7.15
C GLU A 246 4.68 -22.11 -6.39
N ALA A 247 5.78 -22.05 -5.63
CA ALA A 247 6.28 -23.18 -4.85
C ALA A 247 5.31 -23.62 -3.75
N ALA A 248 4.57 -22.68 -3.16
CA ALA A 248 3.53 -22.95 -2.16
C ALA A 248 2.19 -23.42 -2.77
N GLY A 249 2.06 -23.47 -4.10
CA GLY A 249 0.81 -23.81 -4.78
C GLY A 249 -0.24 -22.69 -4.77
N ASN A 250 0.20 -21.45 -4.52
CA ASN A 250 -0.60 -20.22 -4.43
C ASN A 250 -0.40 -19.32 -5.67
N SER A 251 -0.18 -19.90 -6.85
CA SER A 251 0.01 -19.12 -8.10
C SER A 251 -1.16 -18.18 -8.41
N ASP A 252 -2.38 -18.51 -7.96
CA ASP A 252 -3.55 -17.64 -8.07
C ASP A 252 -3.39 -16.31 -7.31
N ARG A 253 -2.53 -16.26 -6.29
CA ARG A 253 -2.26 -15.09 -5.44
C ARG A 253 -1.30 -14.08 -6.06
N VAL A 254 -0.64 -14.43 -7.16
CA VAL A 254 0.20 -13.50 -7.94
C VAL A 254 -0.39 -13.18 -9.32
N GLY A 255 -1.54 -13.78 -9.66
CA GLY A 255 -2.31 -13.43 -10.84
C GLY A 255 -2.87 -12.00 -10.78
N TRP A 256 -2.92 -11.29 -11.89
CA TRP A 256 -3.34 -9.88 -11.88
C TRP A 256 -4.10 -9.44 -13.14
N ASP A 257 -5.09 -8.57 -12.92
CA ASP A 257 -5.82 -7.84 -13.96
C ASP A 257 -5.31 -6.40 -14.05
N VAL A 258 -4.89 -5.82 -12.92
CA VAL A 258 -4.25 -4.52 -12.87
C VAL A 258 -3.01 -4.60 -11.99
N LEU A 259 -1.87 -4.17 -12.53
CA LEU A 259 -0.60 -4.05 -11.81
C LEU A 259 -0.28 -2.56 -11.65
N LEU A 260 -0.15 -2.09 -10.42
CA LEU A 260 0.54 -0.83 -10.17
C LEU A 260 2.04 -1.08 -10.34
N SER A 261 2.67 -0.39 -11.29
CA SER A 261 4.07 -0.66 -11.64
C SER A 261 4.94 -0.49 -10.41
N PRO A 262 5.77 -1.48 -10.04
CA PRO A 262 6.60 -1.35 -8.85
C PRO A 262 7.55 -0.16 -8.97
N HIS A 263 7.69 0.59 -7.89
CA HIS A 263 8.67 1.67 -7.78
C HIS A 263 8.58 2.66 -8.94
N HIS A 264 7.35 3.00 -9.36
CA HIS A 264 7.08 4.01 -10.39
C HIS A 264 7.76 3.73 -11.74
N CYS A 265 7.91 2.46 -12.13
CA CYS A 265 8.70 2.00 -13.29
C CYS A 265 10.21 2.25 -13.14
N SER A 266 10.76 2.06 -11.94
CA SER A 266 12.19 2.17 -11.69
C SER A 266 12.96 0.98 -12.28
N LYS A 267 14.19 1.22 -12.77
CA LYS A 267 15.12 0.13 -13.11
C LYS A 267 15.35 -0.81 -11.92
N LYS A 268 15.31 -0.33 -10.68
CA LYS A 268 15.46 -1.19 -9.48
C LYS A 268 14.47 -2.36 -9.45
N ALA A 269 13.28 -2.20 -10.03
CA ALA A 269 12.26 -3.24 -10.07
C ALA A 269 12.52 -4.32 -11.13
N MET A 270 13.32 -4.03 -12.17
CA MET A 270 13.47 -4.90 -13.35
C MET A 270 14.92 -5.13 -13.80
N TYR A 271 15.88 -4.43 -13.21
CA TYR A 271 17.32 -4.59 -13.40
C TYR A 271 17.96 -5.02 -12.08
N ALA A 272 18.98 -5.85 -12.18
CA ALA A 272 19.91 -6.12 -11.09
C ALA A 272 21.26 -6.53 -11.66
N GLU A 273 22.30 -6.55 -10.82
CA GLU A 273 23.64 -6.97 -11.23
C GLU A 273 23.62 -8.40 -11.83
N GLY A 274 24.32 -8.56 -12.95
CA GLY A 274 24.60 -9.84 -13.60
C GLY A 274 25.77 -10.58 -12.95
N GLU A 275 26.17 -11.71 -13.55
CA GLU A 275 27.34 -12.47 -13.06
C GLU A 275 28.66 -11.69 -13.20
N ASP A 276 28.72 -10.73 -14.13
CA ASP A 276 29.87 -9.85 -14.35
C ASP A 276 29.83 -8.55 -13.53
N GLY A 277 28.76 -8.36 -12.73
CA GLY A 277 28.54 -7.18 -11.90
C GLY A 277 27.94 -5.97 -12.64
N GLU A 278 27.60 -6.09 -13.92
CA GLU A 278 26.92 -5.03 -14.67
C GLU A 278 25.40 -5.10 -14.48
N GLU A 279 24.70 -3.97 -14.53
CA GLU A 279 23.23 -3.98 -14.45
C GLU A 279 22.61 -4.59 -15.71
N GLU A 280 21.80 -5.63 -15.52
CA GLU A 280 21.14 -6.36 -16.60
C GLU A 280 19.63 -6.36 -16.42
N LEU A 281 18.89 -6.27 -17.54
CA LEU A 281 17.45 -6.45 -17.54
C LEU A 281 17.13 -7.90 -17.14
N LYS A 282 16.30 -8.05 -16.11
CA LYS A 282 15.88 -9.35 -15.58
C LYS A 282 14.62 -9.84 -16.28
N GLN A 283 14.84 -10.43 -17.46
CA GLN A 283 13.78 -10.94 -18.32
C GLN A 283 12.95 -12.03 -17.65
N ASP A 284 13.54 -12.80 -16.75
CA ASP A 284 12.85 -13.83 -15.96
C ASP A 284 11.71 -13.25 -15.09
N LEU A 285 11.92 -12.09 -14.46
CA LEU A 285 10.84 -11.42 -13.74
C LEU A 285 9.77 -10.89 -14.69
N LEU A 286 10.15 -10.33 -15.84
CA LEU A 286 9.18 -9.85 -16.84
C LEU A 286 8.33 -11.00 -17.39
N ASP A 287 8.93 -12.16 -17.61
CA ASP A 287 8.25 -13.37 -18.06
C ASP A 287 7.29 -13.89 -16.99
N LEU A 288 7.67 -13.85 -15.70
CA LEU A 288 6.78 -14.18 -14.58
C LEU A 288 5.58 -13.23 -14.51
N LEU A 289 5.83 -11.91 -14.58
CA LEU A 289 4.76 -10.91 -14.60
C LEU A 289 3.78 -11.15 -15.75
N GLN A 290 4.31 -11.45 -16.95
CA GLN A 290 3.49 -11.75 -18.13
C GLN A 290 2.72 -13.07 -17.98
N ALA A 291 3.34 -14.11 -17.42
CA ALA A 291 2.71 -15.43 -17.26
C ALA A 291 1.50 -15.40 -16.32
N HIS A 292 1.51 -14.49 -15.33
CA HIS A 292 0.43 -14.31 -14.35
C HIS A 292 -0.57 -13.20 -14.72
N ALA A 293 -0.35 -12.51 -15.83
CA ALA A 293 -1.25 -11.49 -16.33
C ALA A 293 -2.52 -12.11 -16.94
N SER A 294 -3.68 -11.53 -16.65
CA SER A 294 -4.91 -11.80 -17.41
C SER A 294 -4.81 -11.36 -18.87
N PRO A 295 -5.64 -11.91 -19.78
CA PRO A 295 -5.67 -11.51 -21.19
C PRO A 295 -5.86 -10.00 -21.43
N ASP A 296 -6.64 -9.33 -20.58
CA ASP A 296 -6.92 -7.88 -20.67
C ASP A 296 -6.21 -7.07 -19.59
N ALA A 297 -5.12 -7.61 -19.02
CA ALA A 297 -4.46 -6.95 -17.91
C ALA A 297 -3.89 -5.58 -18.30
N ARG A 298 -3.77 -4.68 -17.31
CA ARG A 298 -3.24 -3.33 -17.48
C ARG A 298 -2.16 -3.04 -16.46
N VAL A 299 -1.08 -2.41 -16.90
CA VAL A 299 -0.09 -1.83 -16.01
C VAL A 299 -0.39 -0.34 -15.86
N ILE A 300 -0.50 0.11 -14.62
CA ILE A 300 -0.64 1.53 -14.29
C ILE A 300 0.72 2.03 -13.83
N ALA A 301 1.23 3.07 -14.48
CA ALA A 301 2.44 3.75 -14.07
C ALA A 301 2.04 5.04 -13.34
N SER A 302 2.18 5.06 -12.01
CA SER A 302 1.97 6.28 -11.22
C SER A 302 3.24 7.12 -11.25
N SER A 303 3.43 7.82 -12.37
CA SER A 303 4.66 8.56 -12.60
C SER A 303 4.46 9.78 -13.48
N LEU A 304 5.41 10.72 -13.38
CA LEU A 304 5.59 11.72 -14.41
C LEU A 304 5.97 11.06 -15.75
N PRO A 305 5.75 11.71 -16.90
CA PRO A 305 6.18 11.17 -18.18
C PRO A 305 7.67 10.81 -18.21
N PHE A 306 8.01 9.75 -18.95
CA PHE A 306 9.40 9.35 -19.19
C PHE A 306 10.21 10.52 -19.75
N ARG A 307 11.42 10.69 -19.22
CA ARG A 307 12.38 11.69 -19.68
C ARG A 307 12.98 11.24 -21.02
N GLU A 308 13.58 12.17 -21.76
CA GLU A 308 14.30 11.84 -23.01
C GLU A 308 15.58 11.04 -22.76
N LYS A 309 16.15 11.15 -21.55
CA LYS A 309 17.43 10.55 -21.16
C LYS A 309 17.45 10.36 -19.65
N ASP A 310 18.04 9.25 -19.21
CA ASP A 310 18.38 9.02 -17.80
C ASP A 310 19.78 9.52 -17.44
N GLU A 311 19.89 10.07 -16.24
CA GLU A 311 21.15 10.46 -15.60
C GLU A 311 21.22 9.80 -14.22
N LYS A 312 22.44 9.59 -13.73
CA LYS A 312 22.66 9.03 -12.41
C LYS A 312 22.00 9.91 -11.34
N GLY A 313 21.13 9.31 -10.53
CA GLY A 313 20.41 10.00 -9.46
C GLY A 313 19.05 10.57 -9.87
N ASN A 314 18.62 10.36 -11.12
CA ASN A 314 17.23 10.63 -11.48
C ASN A 314 16.28 9.75 -10.65
N ASN A 315 15.17 10.33 -10.21
CA ASN A 315 14.03 9.58 -9.69
C ASN A 315 13.31 8.87 -10.83
N PRO A 316 12.59 7.76 -10.58
CA PRO A 316 11.76 7.12 -11.60
C PRO A 316 10.71 8.06 -12.22
N PRO A 317 10.16 7.71 -13.40
CA PRO A 317 10.39 6.46 -14.14
C PRO A 317 11.71 6.47 -14.92
N HIS A 318 12.25 5.28 -15.21
CA HIS A 318 13.50 5.11 -15.95
C HIS A 318 13.26 4.47 -17.32
N LEU A 319 13.99 4.93 -18.34
CA LEU A 319 14.01 4.31 -19.67
C LEU A 319 14.63 2.92 -19.61
N LEU A 320 14.18 2.00 -20.46
CA LEU A 320 14.78 0.66 -20.59
C LEU A 320 16.22 0.76 -21.09
#